data_AF-D7A2A7-F1
#
_entry.id   AF-D7A2A7-F1
#
_cell.length_a   1.000
_cell.length_b   1.000
_cell.length_c   1.000
_cell.angle_alpha   90.00
_cell.angle_beta   90.00
_cell.angle_gamma   90.00
#
_symmetry.space_group_name_H-M   'P 1'
#
loop_
_entity.id
_entity.type
_entity.pdbx_description
1 polymer ?
#
loop_
_entity_poly.entity_id
_entity_poly.type
_entity_poly.pdbx_seq_one_letter_code
_entity_poly.pdbx_strand_id
1 'polypeptide(L)' 'MLCAHCPRCGRRSAIGRADAGALAQLSPDEPAPRLRCDMCGGRRVKLFNARGPMEMLAFLSGRL' A
#
# COMPACT_ATOMS: atom_id res chain seq x y z
N MET A 1 -3.39 -2.61 8.77
CA MET A 1 -1.99 -2.58 8.27
C MET A 1 -2.04 -2.32 6.77
N LEU A 2 -1.23 -1.41 6.24
CA LEU A 2 -1.32 -1.03 4.84
C LEU A 2 -0.41 -1.90 3.97
N CYS A 3 -1.00 -2.51 2.94
CA CYS A 3 -0.30 -3.28 1.93
C CYS A 3 -0.48 -2.61 0.56
N ALA A 4 0.46 -2.85 -0.34
CA ALA A 4 0.45 -2.35 -1.71
C ALA A 4 0.71 -3.47 -2.71
N HIS A 5 0.02 -3.41 -3.85
CA HIS A 5 0.24 -4.26 -5.01
C HIS A 5 0.47 -3.42 -6.25
N CYS A 6 1.56 -3.70 -6.96
CA CYS A 6 1.80 -3.15 -8.28
C CYS A 6 1.29 -4.13 -9.35
N PRO A 7 0.20 -3.82 -10.07
CA PRO A 7 -0.33 -4.69 -11.12
C PRO A 7 0.58 -4.77 -12.35
N ARG A 8 1.57 -3.86 -12.48
CA ARG A 8 2.50 -3.85 -13.61
C ARG A 8 3.57 -4.93 -13.50
N CYS A 9 4.11 -5.15 -12.30
CA CYS A 9 5.17 -6.13 -12.07
C CYS A 9 4.78 -7.23 -11.08
N GLY A 10 3.55 -7.23 -10.57
CA GLY A 10 3.05 -8.20 -9.59
C GLY A 10 3.61 -8.01 -8.18
N ARG A 11 4.45 -6.99 -7.94
CA ARG A 11 5.09 -6.76 -6.64
C ARG A 11 4.05 -6.52 -5.55
N ARG A 12 4.15 -7.26 -4.45
CA ARG A 12 3.32 -7.08 -3.25
C ARG A 12 4.23 -6.69 -2.08
N SER A 13 3.83 -5.69 -1.31
CA SER A 13 4.66 -5.17 -0.21
C SER A 13 3.80 -4.67 0.93
N ALA A 14 4.27 -4.87 2.16
CA ALA A 14 3.70 -4.25 3.35
C ALA A 14 4.33 -2.87 3.53
N ILE A 15 3.53 -1.83 3.62
CA ILE A 15 3.97 -0.44 3.82
C ILE A 15 4.10 -0.12 5.33
N GLY A 16 3.55 -0.98 6.18
CA GLY A 16 3.66 -0.91 7.64
C GLY A 16 2.32 -0.58 8.31
N ARG A 17 2.37 -0.39 9.64
CA ARG A 17 1.30 0.36 10.32
C ARG A 17 1.40 1.77 9.74
N ALA A 18 0.48 2.12 8.85
CA ALA A 18 0.26 3.52 8.58
C ALA A 18 -0.02 4.13 9.95
N ASP A 19 0.92 4.92 10.46
CA ASP A 19 0.59 5.91 11.47
C ASP A 19 -0.55 6.69 10.82
N ALA A 20 -1.77 6.46 11.28
CA ALA A 20 -2.94 7.09 10.69
C ALA A 20 -2.75 8.63 10.70
N GLY A 21 -1.93 9.15 11.63
CA GLY A 21 -1.46 10.54 11.67
C GLY A 21 -0.63 10.98 10.45
N ALA A 22 0.27 10.15 9.92
CA ALA A 22 1.10 10.50 8.76
C ALA A 22 0.29 10.55 7.43
N LEU A 23 -0.83 9.83 7.35
CA LEU A 23 -1.80 9.94 6.25
C LEU A 23 -2.91 10.98 6.51
N ALA A 24 -3.15 11.36 7.78
CA ALA A 24 -4.18 12.32 8.17
C ALA A 24 -3.70 13.78 8.21
N GLN A 25 -2.39 14.04 8.12
CA GLN A 25 -1.84 15.39 7.98
C GLN A 25 -1.83 15.92 6.54
N LEU A 26 -2.54 15.28 5.62
CA LEU A 26 -2.81 15.88 4.32
C LEU A 26 -3.97 16.86 4.51
N SER A 27 -3.64 18.15 4.48
CA SER A 27 -4.63 19.21 4.32
C SER A 27 -5.56 18.82 3.16
N PRO A 28 -6.88 19.12 3.21
CA PRO A 28 -7.82 18.75 2.15
C PRO A 28 -7.46 19.29 0.75
N ASP A 29 -6.47 20.19 0.67
CA ASP A 29 -5.93 20.80 -0.55
C ASP A 29 -4.67 20.08 -1.10
N GLU A 30 -4.05 19.16 -0.34
CA GLU A 30 -2.83 18.48 -0.77
C GLU A 30 -3.16 17.17 -1.52
N PRO A 31 -2.63 16.97 -2.73
CA PRO A 31 -2.85 15.73 -3.46
C PRO A 31 -2.28 14.56 -2.67
N ALA A 32 -3.14 13.58 -2.34
CA ALA A 32 -2.73 12.38 -1.63
C ALA A 32 -1.44 11.79 -2.24
N PRO A 33 -0.43 11.46 -1.42
CA PRO A 33 0.88 11.04 -1.89
C PRO A 33 0.72 9.83 -2.80
N ARG A 34 1.02 10.03 -4.08
CA ARG A 34 0.86 9.00 -5.11
C ARG A 34 1.95 7.96 -4.94
N LEU A 35 1.59 6.83 -4.34
CA LEU A 35 2.49 5.69 -4.17
C LEU A 35 3.02 5.19 -5.52
N ARG A 36 4.33 4.94 -5.57
CA ARG A 36 5.03 4.39 -6.73
C ARG A 36 5.64 3.06 -6.36
N CYS A 37 5.68 2.13 -7.32
CA CYS A 37 6.45 0.91 -7.16
C CYS A 37 7.95 1.21 -7.27
N ASP A 38 8.71 0.82 -6.25
CA ASP A 38 10.17 0.90 -6.15
C ASP A 38 10.87 0.12 -7.27
N MET A 39 10.25 -0.98 -7.73
CA MET A 39 10.85 -1.86 -8.74
C MET A 39 10.64 -1.38 -10.18
N CYS A 40 9.43 -0.94 -10.55
CA CYS A 40 9.08 -0.61 -11.95
C CYS A 40 8.71 0.86 -12.19
N GLY A 41 8.77 1.70 -11.14
CA GLY A 41 8.37 3.12 -11.18
C GLY A 41 6.87 3.35 -11.42
N GLY A 42 6.06 2.29 -11.48
CA GLY A 42 4.64 2.37 -11.80
C GLY A 42 3.85 3.16 -10.76
N ARG A 43 3.01 4.09 -11.21
CA ARG A 43 2.15 4.93 -10.36
C ARG A 43 0.77 4.32 -10.06
N ARG A 44 0.43 3.19 -10.68
CA ARG A 44 -0.86 2.49 -10.50
C ARG A 44 -0.77 1.45 -9.38
N VAL A 45 -0.34 1.86 -8.19
CA VAL A 45 -0.25 0.96 -7.03
C VAL A 45 -1.62 0.84 -6.39
N LYS A 46 -2.11 -0.39 -6.19
CA LYS A 46 -3.35 -0.68 -5.47
C LYS A 46 -3.05 -0.85 -3.99
N LEU A 47 -3.84 -0.22 -3.13
CA LEU A 47 -3.71 -0.34 -1.69
C LEU A 47 -4.72 -1.35 -1.14
N PHE A 48 -4.28 -2.09 -0.13
CA PHE A 48 -5.07 -3.07 0.57
C PHE A 48 -4.89 -2.86 2.08
N ASN A 49 -6.00 -2.68 2.80
CA ASN A 49 -5.97 -2.49 4.24
C ASN A 49 -6.24 -3.82 4.94
N ALA A 50 -5.17 -4.50 5.35
CA ALA A 50 -5.25 -5.76 6.08
C ALA A 50 -5.71 -5.52 7.53
N ARG A 51 -6.72 -6.28 7.97
CA ARG A 51 -7.30 -6.24 9.33
C ARG A 51 -6.37 -6.86 10.38
N GLY A 52 -5.41 -7.68 9.96
CA GLY A 52 -4.47 -8.33 10.87
C GLY A 52 -3.26 -8.95 10.17
N PRO A 53 -2.32 -9.53 10.93
CA PRO A 53 -1.08 -10.11 10.40
C PRO A 53 -1.33 -11.30 9.47
N MET A 54 -2.36 -12.12 9.75
CA MET A 54 -2.72 -13.25 8.88
C MET A 54 -3.19 -12.79 7.49
N GLU A 55 -4.01 -11.73 7.44
CA GLU A 55 -4.51 -11.18 6.18
C GLU A 55 -3.40 -10.47 5.39
N MET A 56 -2.47 -9.82 6.09
CA MET A 56 -1.24 -9.28 5.48
C MET A 56 -0.40 -10.40 4.85
N LEU A 57 -0.15 -11.49 5.58
CA LEU A 57 0.60 -12.64 5.07
C LEU A 57 -0.09 -13.27 3.86
N ALA A 58 -1.42 -13.45 3.90
CA ALA A 58 -2.20 -13.95 2.78
C ALA A 58 -2.06 -13.04 1.55
N PHE A 59 -2.10 -11.72 1.73
CA PHE A 59 -1.89 -10.75 0.67
C PHE A 59 -0.50 -10.88 0.06
N LEU A 60 0.56 -10.89 0.88
CA LEU A 60 1.94 -11.02 0.42
C LEU A 60 2.20 -12.34 -0.31
N SER A 61 1.50 -13.40 0.10
CA SER A 61 1.61 -14.74 -0.49
C SER A 61 0.79 -14.91 -1.77
N GLY A 62 0.06 -13.88 -2.23
CA GLY A 62 -0.74 -13.97 -3.45
C GLY A 62 -2.06 -14.74 -3.30
N ARG A 63 -2.52 -14.98 -2.06
CA ARG A 63 -3.76 -15.72 -1.77
C ARG A 63 -4.98 -14.80 -1.60
N LEU A 64 -4.83 -13.52 -1.92
CA LEU A 64 -5.85 -12.46 -1.96
C LEU A 64 -5.73 -11.67 -3.26
#